data_AF-A0A399EST3-F1
#
_entry.id   AF-A0A399EST3-F1
#
_cell.length_a   1.000
_cell.length_b   1.000
_cell.length_c   1.000
_cell.angle_alpha   90.00
_cell.angle_beta   90.00
_cell.angle_gamma   90.00
#
_symmetry.space_group_name_H-M   'P 1'
#
loop_
_entity.id
_entity.type
_entity.pdbx_description
1 polymer ?
#
loop_
_entity_poly.entity_id
_entity_poly.type
_entity_poly.pdbx_seq_one_letter_code
_entity_poly.pdbx_strand_id
1 'polypeptide(L)'
;MIAWRARPTRRVEHHMALVEAAVAEYADRLWQRVAPQRLRWLRLVLRRIRPALDRLIVIRTPSPEEVLLEQLIRQASLEFNPDLSTLADDLAELARKIALQYGFLPNDPRTQTLEREFRRLLEGDLLSYWRTLTEPKALARRLAELRGENKTTAQIIRQVQQEYGAAYFSAERLVRTLYNSGANRAQLEALRAAGYTHKRWLTARDNRVRVAKKGSRFDHRRMDGVTVPIEQPFVTPAGSRLMYPGDRSLGAPAGEVVNCRCTLVGVMQENESASASRDSFDVPAPSAQPRSQTWMPTGSPWRNFLRLPRKGLLGLDYEVFKLVEEAAAIASRVHGLQGLPRVPVVQRLLDADELARYTPDPKTGDPAYIGIESGKTTLLAILEEFGHMIDHQAFYKNQYASLKASMGEGPLARWWSVINQTTAIQDLRSLRRAFYTYDVEGQKPVDRSFVAYLLRPDEIFARSYRQFIAVYSGDRRLLQAVGSRQNKPGFEIGYTVQWTDDEFEAIALELEQVFRRLGWLR
;
A
#
# COMPACT_ATOMS: atom_id res chain seq x y z
N MET A 1 8.51 17.38 20.03
CA MET A 1 8.20 16.26 19.13
C MET A 1 7.33 16.79 18.00
N ILE A 2 7.87 16.92 16.78
CA ILE A 2 7.09 17.33 15.61
C ILE A 2 6.05 16.23 15.33
N ALA A 3 4.78 16.60 15.23
CA ALA A 3 3.70 15.65 14.98
C ALA A 3 3.86 15.09 13.56
N TRP A 4 4.34 13.85 13.44
CA TRP A 4 4.49 13.17 12.14
C TRP A 4 3.15 12.98 11.40
N ARG A 5 2.02 13.10 12.12
CA ARG A 5 0.64 13.12 11.60
C ARG A 5 0.19 14.48 11.06
N ALA A 6 1.06 15.50 11.05
CA ALA A 6 0.74 16.75 10.38
C ALA A 6 0.61 16.49 8.87
N ARG A 7 -0.40 17.10 8.24
CA ARG A 7 -0.58 17.00 6.78
C ARG A 7 0.74 17.27 6.06
N PRO A 8 1.03 16.54 4.96
CA PRO A 8 2.18 16.83 4.14
C PRO A 8 2.17 18.32 3.76
N THR A 9 3.34 18.96 3.77
CA THR A 9 3.40 20.34 3.30
C THR A 9 3.03 20.40 1.82
N ARG A 10 2.48 21.53 1.33
CA ARG A 10 2.17 21.71 -0.11
C ARG A 10 3.33 21.32 -1.03
N ARG A 11 4.57 21.54 -0.58
CA ARG A 11 5.76 21.15 -1.34
C ARG A 11 5.94 19.63 -1.42
N VAL A 12 5.68 18.90 -0.34
CA VAL A 12 5.72 17.43 -0.32
C VAL A 12 4.64 16.87 -1.24
N GLU A 13 3.43 17.42 -1.18
CA GLU A 13 2.33 17.01 -2.07
C GLU A 13 2.68 17.26 -3.55
N HIS A 14 3.21 18.45 -3.85
CA HIS A 14 3.65 18.80 -5.20
C HIS A 14 4.77 17.86 -5.71
N HIS A 15 5.80 17.62 -4.89
CA HIS A 15 6.88 16.70 -5.23
C HIS A 15 6.35 15.29 -5.53
N MET A 16 5.45 14.78 -4.69
CA MET A 16 4.82 13.48 -4.88
C MET A 16 3.97 13.43 -6.15
N ALA A 17 3.20 14.47 -6.45
CA ALA A 17 2.43 14.55 -7.68
C ALA A 17 3.33 14.49 -8.93
N LEU A 18 4.47 15.18 -8.91
CA LEU A 18 5.45 15.11 -10.00
C LEU A 18 6.06 13.71 -10.17
N VAL A 19 6.37 13.04 -9.06
CA VAL A 19 6.87 11.66 -9.07
C VAL A 19 5.84 10.71 -9.69
N GLU A 20 4.58 10.78 -9.26
CA GLU A 20 3.53 9.89 -9.78
C GLU A 20 3.16 10.21 -11.24
N ALA A 21 3.24 11.48 -11.65
CA ALA A 21 3.09 11.85 -13.06
C ALA A 21 4.20 11.24 -13.93
N ALA A 22 5.46 11.24 -13.46
CA ALA A 22 6.55 10.57 -14.17
C ALA A 22 6.35 9.04 -14.22
N VAL A 23 5.86 8.42 -13.14
CA VAL A 23 5.53 6.99 -13.13
C VAL A 23 4.49 6.67 -14.21
N ALA A 24 3.38 7.43 -14.24
CA ALA A 24 2.30 7.23 -15.20
C ALA A 24 2.77 7.34 -16.66
N GLU A 25 3.75 8.19 -16.93
CA GLU A 25 4.24 8.45 -18.29
C GLU A 25 5.33 7.47 -18.75
N TYR A 26 6.31 7.16 -17.89
CA TYR A 26 7.52 6.45 -18.30
C TYR A 26 7.54 4.96 -17.90
N ALA A 27 6.75 4.53 -16.92
CA ALA A 27 6.79 3.14 -16.46
C ALA A 27 6.37 2.13 -17.54
N ASP A 28 5.32 2.46 -18.30
CA ASP A 28 4.84 1.61 -19.39
C ASP A 28 5.87 1.53 -20.53
N ARG A 29 6.38 2.68 -20.99
CA ARG A 29 7.42 2.76 -22.02
C ARG A 29 8.64 1.92 -21.65
N LEU A 30 9.10 2.05 -20.41
CA LEU A 30 10.21 1.27 -19.88
C LEU A 30 9.89 -0.24 -19.92
N TRP A 31 8.71 -0.64 -19.45
CA TRP A 31 8.31 -2.04 -19.44
C TRP A 31 8.23 -2.64 -20.84
N GLN A 32 7.66 -1.90 -21.80
CA GLN A 32 7.54 -2.34 -23.20
C GLN A 32 8.91 -2.65 -23.83
N ARG A 33 9.98 -1.95 -23.45
CA ARG A 33 11.35 -2.22 -23.94
C ARG A 33 12.06 -3.34 -23.15
N VAL A 34 11.85 -3.44 -21.84
CA VAL A 34 12.56 -4.41 -20.98
C VAL A 34 11.93 -5.80 -21.01
N ALA A 35 10.60 -5.91 -21.07
CA ALA A 35 9.91 -7.20 -21.02
C ALA A 35 10.30 -8.17 -22.16
N PRO A 36 10.43 -7.71 -23.44
CA PRO A 36 10.89 -8.57 -24.52
C PRO A 36 12.31 -9.08 -24.29
N GLN A 37 13.22 -8.24 -23.79
CA GLN A 37 14.59 -8.63 -23.46
C GLN A 37 14.59 -9.70 -22.36
N ARG A 38 13.80 -9.51 -21.30
CA ARG A 38 13.67 -10.47 -20.20
C ARG A 38 13.17 -11.83 -20.69
N LEU A 39 12.19 -11.83 -21.59
CA LEU A 39 11.66 -13.05 -22.17
C LEU A 39 12.68 -13.75 -23.08
N ARG A 40 13.48 -13.00 -23.84
CA ARG A 40 14.60 -13.54 -24.64
C ARG A 40 15.64 -14.20 -23.75
N TRP A 41 16.04 -13.53 -22.67
CA TRP A 41 16.94 -14.09 -21.66
C TRP A 41 16.38 -15.41 -21.09
N LEU A 42 15.11 -15.41 -20.65
CA LEU A 42 14.49 -16.60 -20.08
C LEU A 42 14.47 -17.75 -21.08
N ARG A 43 14.07 -17.50 -22.33
CA ARG A 43 14.04 -18.53 -23.38
C ARG A 43 15.43 -19.10 -23.65
N LEU A 44 16.47 -18.26 -23.69
CA LEU A 44 17.85 -18.69 -23.85
C LEU A 44 18.26 -19.62 -22.69
N VAL A 45 18.03 -19.19 -21.45
CA VAL A 45 18.35 -19.95 -20.25
C VAL A 45 17.60 -21.30 -20.24
N LEU A 46 16.27 -21.27 -20.38
CA LEU A 46 15.44 -22.49 -20.37
C LEU A 46 15.86 -23.48 -21.46
N ARG A 47 16.19 -23.00 -22.66
CA ARG A 47 16.70 -23.85 -23.74
C ARG A 47 18.00 -24.55 -23.36
N ARG A 48 18.92 -23.86 -22.67
CA ARG A 48 20.23 -24.41 -22.27
C ARG A 48 20.11 -25.38 -21.11
N ILE A 49 19.27 -25.10 -20.12
CA ILE A 49 19.12 -25.96 -18.94
C ILE A 49 18.13 -27.11 -19.15
N ARG A 50 17.33 -27.11 -20.22
CA ARG A 50 16.33 -28.15 -20.51
C ARG A 50 16.88 -29.58 -20.43
N PRO A 51 18.05 -29.94 -21.01
CA PRO A 51 18.58 -31.29 -20.90
C PRO A 51 18.88 -31.70 -19.45
N ALA A 52 19.31 -30.76 -18.61
CA ALA A 52 19.52 -31.01 -17.18
C ALA A 52 18.18 -31.17 -16.45
N LEU A 53 17.19 -30.32 -16.76
CA LEU A 53 15.84 -30.45 -16.22
C LEU A 53 15.22 -31.82 -16.56
N ASP A 54 15.41 -32.34 -17.77
CA ASP A 54 14.85 -33.63 -18.16
C ASP A 54 15.54 -34.84 -17.47
N ARG A 55 16.79 -34.69 -17.01
CA ARG A 55 17.60 -35.77 -16.41
C ARG A 55 17.58 -35.80 -14.89
N LEU A 56 17.28 -34.69 -14.24
CA LEU A 56 17.24 -34.61 -12.78
C LEU A 56 16.10 -35.50 -12.25
N ILE A 57 16.41 -36.38 -11.30
CA ILE A 57 15.41 -37.15 -10.55
C ILE A 57 14.80 -36.21 -9.51
N VAL A 58 13.48 -36.29 -9.27
CA VAL A 58 12.84 -35.50 -8.20
C VAL A 58 13.39 -35.96 -6.85
N ILE A 59 14.28 -35.17 -6.26
CA ILE A 59 14.79 -35.42 -4.91
C ILE A 59 13.85 -34.70 -3.94
N ARG A 60 13.35 -35.39 -2.90
CA ARG A 60 12.43 -34.82 -1.90
C ARG A 60 13.06 -33.70 -1.05
N THR A 61 14.33 -33.36 -1.25
CA THR A 61 15.02 -32.24 -0.61
C THR A 61 15.27 -31.12 -1.63
N PRO A 62 14.64 -29.94 -1.49
CA PRO A 62 14.72 -28.86 -2.48
C PRO A 62 16.07 -28.12 -2.52
N SER A 63 16.84 -28.14 -1.42
CA SER A 63 18.07 -27.33 -1.30
C SER A 63 19.23 -27.74 -2.24
N PRO A 64 19.55 -29.04 -2.44
CA PRO A 64 20.60 -29.43 -3.39
C PRO A 64 20.25 -29.17 -4.85
N GLU A 65 18.97 -29.27 -5.21
CA GLU A 65 18.49 -29.05 -6.58
C GLU A 65 18.49 -27.57 -6.96
N GLU A 66 18.05 -26.68 -6.04
CA GLU A 66 18.10 -25.23 -6.24
C GLU A 66 19.53 -24.75 -6.53
N VAL A 67 20.51 -25.22 -5.76
CA VAL A 67 21.93 -24.83 -5.91
C VAL A 67 22.48 -25.21 -7.28
N LEU A 68 22.19 -26.43 -7.75
CA LEU A 68 22.62 -26.89 -9.06
C LEU A 68 21.96 -26.09 -10.19
N LEU A 69 20.64 -25.89 -10.10
CA LEU A 69 19.90 -25.09 -11.08
C LEU A 69 20.42 -23.65 -11.11
N GLU A 70 20.72 -23.05 -9.97
CA GLU A 70 21.30 -21.71 -9.88
C GLU A 70 22.62 -21.62 -10.63
N GLN A 71 23.54 -22.59 -10.44
CA GLN A 71 24.82 -22.63 -11.15
C GLN A 71 24.64 -22.74 -12.67
N LEU A 72 23.75 -23.62 -13.13
CA LEU A 72 23.45 -23.81 -14.55
C LEU A 72 22.83 -22.55 -15.16
N ILE A 73 21.92 -21.88 -14.45
CA ILE A 73 21.31 -20.63 -14.91
C ILE A 73 22.34 -19.50 -14.95
N ARG A 74 23.24 -19.41 -13.96
CA ARG A 74 24.34 -18.43 -13.95
C ARG A 74 25.20 -18.60 -15.20
N GLN A 75 25.64 -19.81 -15.50
CA GLN A 75 26.43 -20.10 -16.70
C GLN A 75 25.68 -19.74 -17.99
N ALA A 76 24.42 -20.15 -18.11
CA ALA A 76 23.60 -19.85 -19.29
C ALA A 76 23.34 -18.34 -19.48
N SER A 77 23.37 -17.56 -18.39
CA SER A 77 23.12 -16.11 -18.41
C SER A 77 24.32 -15.28 -18.88
N LEU A 78 25.55 -15.81 -18.79
CA LEU A 78 26.78 -15.07 -19.15
C LEU A 78 26.83 -14.63 -20.61
N GLU A 79 26.18 -15.39 -21.50
CA GLU A 79 26.12 -15.10 -22.93
C GLU A 79 25.05 -14.07 -23.30
N PHE A 80 24.20 -13.66 -22.35
CA PHE A 80 23.11 -12.72 -22.64
C PHE A 80 23.50 -11.29 -22.30
N ASN A 81 23.53 -10.44 -23.32
CA ASN A 81 23.68 -9.00 -23.16
C ASN A 81 22.36 -8.30 -23.53
N PRO A 82 21.65 -7.63 -22.59
CA PRO A 82 20.44 -6.90 -22.92
C PRO A 82 20.79 -5.66 -23.76
N ASP A 83 20.08 -5.47 -24.87
CA ASP A 83 20.12 -4.18 -25.57
C ASP A 83 19.18 -3.19 -24.85
N LEU A 84 19.78 -2.38 -23.98
CA LEU A 84 19.12 -1.28 -23.27
C LEU A 84 19.35 0.08 -23.95
N SER A 85 20.08 0.12 -25.08
CA SER A 85 20.36 1.38 -25.80
C SER A 85 19.07 2.05 -26.28
N THR A 86 18.05 1.24 -26.56
CA THR A 86 16.71 1.72 -26.92
C THR A 86 16.08 2.60 -25.84
N LEU A 87 16.51 2.55 -24.58
CA LEU A 87 15.97 3.40 -23.51
C LEU A 87 16.64 4.78 -23.42
N ALA A 88 17.73 5.02 -24.17
CA ALA A 88 18.53 6.23 -24.04
C ALA A 88 17.71 7.52 -24.22
N ASP A 89 16.78 7.52 -25.18
CA ASP A 89 15.93 8.69 -25.45
C ASP A 89 14.94 8.95 -24.31
N ASP A 90 14.27 7.92 -23.80
CA ASP A 90 13.34 8.04 -22.66
C ASP A 90 14.08 8.55 -21.40
N LEU A 91 15.30 8.06 -21.18
CA LEU A 91 16.13 8.53 -20.06
C LEU A 91 16.59 9.97 -20.23
N ALA A 92 16.97 10.36 -21.46
CA ALA A 92 17.35 11.73 -21.76
C ALA A 92 16.17 12.70 -21.61
N GLU A 93 14.97 12.28 -22.06
CA GLU A 93 13.74 13.04 -21.89
C GLU A 93 13.39 13.21 -20.40
N LEU A 94 13.44 12.14 -19.63
CA LEU A 94 13.20 12.17 -18.18
C LEU A 94 14.19 13.08 -17.45
N ALA A 95 15.48 12.99 -17.78
CA ALA A 95 16.52 13.84 -17.21
C ALA A 95 16.29 15.33 -17.51
N ARG A 96 15.95 15.67 -18.76
CA ARG A 96 15.57 17.03 -19.17
C ARG A 96 14.36 17.54 -18.41
N LYS A 97 13.32 16.72 -18.32
CA LYS A 97 12.07 17.07 -17.63
C LYS A 97 12.31 17.41 -16.16
N ILE A 98 13.13 16.62 -15.47
CA ILE A 98 13.52 16.89 -14.08
C ILE A 98 14.24 18.24 -13.97
N ALA A 99 15.23 18.53 -14.83
CA ALA A 99 15.96 19.79 -14.77
C ALA A 99 15.02 21.01 -14.97
N LEU A 100 14.16 20.96 -15.98
CA LEU A 100 13.22 22.04 -16.29
C LEU A 100 12.23 22.30 -15.15
N GLN A 101 11.67 21.25 -14.54
CA GLN A 101 10.69 21.37 -13.45
C GLN A 101 11.26 22.04 -12.20
N TYR A 102 12.57 22.00 -12.00
CA TYR A 102 13.25 22.64 -10.87
C TYR A 102 13.95 23.95 -11.26
N GLY A 103 13.59 24.54 -12.41
CA GLY A 103 13.96 25.90 -12.80
C GLY A 103 15.26 26.02 -13.61
N PHE A 104 15.84 24.91 -14.04
CA PHE A 104 17.04 24.92 -14.89
C PHE A 104 16.63 24.99 -16.36
N LEU A 105 16.71 26.19 -16.94
CA LEU A 105 16.37 26.44 -18.34
C LEU A 105 17.41 25.78 -19.29
N PRO A 106 17.06 25.49 -20.55
CA PRO A 106 17.98 24.83 -21.50
C PRO A 106 19.32 25.57 -21.70
N ASN A 107 19.31 26.89 -21.54
CA ASN A 107 20.50 27.74 -21.73
C ASN A 107 21.35 27.88 -20.46
N ASP A 108 20.92 27.33 -19.32
CA ASP A 108 21.71 27.34 -18.09
C ASP A 108 22.84 26.30 -18.20
N PRO A 109 24.12 26.67 -17.99
CA PRO A 109 25.24 25.73 -18.07
C PRO A 109 25.13 24.57 -17.07
N ARG A 110 24.39 24.74 -15.97
CA ARG A 110 24.13 23.68 -14.98
C ARG A 110 23.18 22.61 -15.51
N THR A 111 22.30 22.94 -16.45
CA THR A 111 21.34 22.00 -17.05
C THR A 111 22.06 20.83 -17.71
N GLN A 112 23.11 21.11 -18.49
CA GLN A 112 23.90 20.07 -19.15
C GLN A 112 24.63 19.16 -18.15
N THR A 113 25.05 19.72 -17.01
CA THR A 113 25.69 18.95 -15.93
C THR A 113 24.68 18.04 -15.25
N LEU A 114 23.51 18.58 -14.86
CA LEU A 114 22.43 17.83 -14.22
C LEU A 114 21.91 16.72 -15.13
N GLU A 115 21.66 16.99 -16.41
CA GLU A 115 21.22 15.97 -17.37
C GLU A 115 22.22 14.81 -17.49
N ARG A 116 23.51 15.12 -17.53
CA ARG A 116 24.58 14.11 -17.61
C ARG A 116 24.68 13.28 -16.33
N GLU A 117 24.59 13.92 -15.17
CA GLU A 117 24.55 13.23 -13.87
C GLU A 117 23.32 12.32 -13.77
N PHE A 118 22.14 12.82 -14.15
CA PHE A 118 20.90 12.04 -14.15
C PHE A 118 20.97 10.86 -15.11
N ARG A 119 21.44 11.06 -16.35
CA ARG A 119 21.60 9.96 -17.30
C ARG A 119 22.45 8.82 -16.72
N ARG A 120 23.60 9.15 -16.11
CA ARG A 120 24.47 8.14 -15.46
C ARG A 120 23.78 7.42 -14.31
N LEU A 121 23.04 8.16 -13.46
CA LEU A 121 22.27 7.56 -12.36
C LEU A 121 21.18 6.63 -12.91
N LEU A 122 20.44 7.08 -13.91
CA LEU A 122 19.37 6.34 -14.57
C LEU A 122 19.89 5.04 -15.20
N GLU A 123 20.99 5.09 -15.93
CA GLU A 123 21.65 3.94 -16.56
C GLU A 123 22.11 2.89 -15.52
N GLY A 124 22.76 3.35 -14.44
CA GLY A 124 23.23 2.45 -13.37
C GLY A 124 22.08 1.70 -12.68
N ASP A 125 21.01 2.41 -12.36
CA ASP A 125 19.83 1.84 -11.71
C ASP A 125 19.02 0.93 -12.66
N LEU A 126 18.98 1.23 -13.96
CA LEU A 126 18.42 0.34 -14.98
C LEU A 126 19.19 -0.98 -15.09
N LEU A 127 20.52 -0.94 -15.04
CA LEU A 127 21.34 -2.15 -15.03
C LEU A 127 21.10 -2.97 -13.75
N SER A 128 20.98 -2.31 -12.60
CA SER A 128 20.62 -2.98 -11.34
C SER A 128 19.22 -3.60 -11.39
N TYR A 129 18.27 -2.89 -11.98
CA TYR A 129 16.91 -3.37 -12.21
C TYR A 129 16.88 -4.59 -13.11
N TRP A 130 17.60 -4.55 -14.23
CA TRP A 130 17.75 -5.67 -15.13
C TRP A 130 18.30 -6.91 -14.42
N ARG A 131 19.40 -6.77 -13.66
CA ARG A 131 19.99 -7.86 -12.88
C ARG A 131 18.98 -8.49 -11.92
N THR A 132 18.14 -7.68 -11.28
CA THR A 132 17.07 -8.16 -10.39
C THR A 132 16.01 -8.96 -11.15
N LEU A 133 15.61 -8.50 -12.34
CA LEU A 133 14.64 -9.21 -13.18
C LEU A 133 15.13 -10.56 -13.70
N THR A 134 16.45 -10.72 -13.78
CA THR A 134 17.14 -11.90 -14.30
C THR A 134 17.99 -12.59 -13.23
N GLU A 135 17.61 -12.52 -11.94
CA GLU A 135 18.37 -13.14 -10.86
C GLU A 135 18.34 -14.68 -10.98
N PRO A 136 19.50 -15.34 -11.18
CA PRO A 136 19.56 -16.79 -11.37
C PRO A 136 18.96 -17.58 -10.22
N LYS A 137 19.21 -17.16 -8.98
CA LYS A 137 18.69 -17.82 -7.79
C LYS A 137 17.16 -17.80 -7.74
N ALA A 138 16.54 -16.69 -8.13
CA ALA A 138 15.09 -16.57 -8.15
C ALA A 138 14.45 -17.54 -9.16
N LEU A 139 15.04 -17.67 -10.35
CA LEU A 139 14.59 -18.65 -11.34
C LEU A 139 14.84 -20.10 -10.90
N ALA A 140 16.01 -20.37 -10.30
CA ALA A 140 16.38 -21.71 -9.82
C ALA A 140 15.41 -22.25 -8.78
N ARG A 141 15.13 -21.43 -7.76
CA ARG A 141 14.15 -21.75 -6.72
C ARG A 141 12.78 -22.03 -7.32
N ARG A 142 12.32 -21.20 -8.27
CA ARG A 142 11.01 -21.39 -8.90
C ARG A 142 10.93 -22.69 -9.69
N LEU A 143 11.99 -23.05 -10.41
CA LEU A 143 12.06 -24.31 -11.14
C LEU A 143 12.05 -25.51 -10.17
N ALA A 144 12.79 -25.44 -9.06
CA ALA A 144 12.78 -26.49 -8.04
C ALA A 144 11.39 -26.68 -7.40
N GLU A 145 10.71 -25.60 -7.05
CA GLU A 145 9.33 -25.65 -6.51
C GLU A 145 8.36 -26.34 -7.49
N LEU A 146 8.36 -25.94 -8.76
CA LEU A 146 7.47 -26.51 -9.79
C LEU A 146 7.74 -27.99 -10.07
N ARG A 147 8.98 -28.45 -9.88
CA ARG A 147 9.33 -29.87 -9.98
C ARG A 147 8.79 -30.68 -8.82
N GLY A 148 8.74 -30.11 -7.62
CA GLY A 148 8.10 -30.72 -6.45
C GLY A 148 6.60 -30.97 -6.64
N GLU A 149 5.94 -30.27 -7.58
CA GLU A 149 4.52 -30.44 -7.92
C GLU A 149 4.26 -31.57 -8.96
N ASN A 150 5.25 -32.41 -9.28
CA ASN A 150 5.15 -33.50 -10.28
C ASN A 150 4.76 -33.03 -11.70
N LYS A 151 5.10 -31.79 -12.07
CA LYS A 151 4.89 -31.25 -13.42
C LYS A 151 5.97 -31.75 -14.38
N THR A 152 5.58 -32.03 -15.63
CA THR A 152 6.52 -32.30 -16.72
C THR A 152 7.35 -31.06 -17.06
N THR A 153 8.59 -31.22 -17.55
CA THR A 153 9.45 -30.10 -17.97
C THR A 153 8.74 -29.14 -18.93
N ALA A 154 7.91 -29.66 -19.84
CA ALA A 154 7.12 -28.85 -20.77
C ALA A 154 6.07 -27.97 -20.06
N GLN A 155 5.40 -28.50 -19.03
CA GLN A 155 4.46 -27.72 -18.21
C GLN A 155 5.19 -26.65 -17.39
N ILE A 156 6.35 -27.01 -16.80
CA ILE A 156 7.20 -26.08 -16.05
C ILE A 156 7.65 -24.92 -16.94
N ILE A 157 8.21 -25.21 -18.13
CA ILE A 157 8.67 -24.19 -19.08
C ILE A 157 7.52 -23.26 -19.48
N ARG A 158 6.35 -23.81 -19.84
CA ARG A 158 5.19 -22.99 -20.23
C ARG A 158 4.76 -22.07 -19.09
N GLN A 159 4.69 -22.60 -17.87
CA GLN A 159 4.28 -21.85 -16.70
C GLN A 159 5.27 -20.73 -16.36
N VAL A 160 6.57 -21.01 -16.32
CA VAL A 160 7.60 -19.99 -16.06
C VAL A 160 7.61 -18.91 -17.14
N GLN A 161 7.41 -19.27 -18.41
CA GLN A 161 7.30 -18.29 -19.50
C GLN A 161 6.09 -17.36 -19.34
N GLN A 162 4.96 -17.87 -18.85
CA GLN A 162 3.78 -17.06 -18.53
C GLN A 162 4.06 -16.13 -17.33
N GLU A 163 4.70 -16.65 -16.28
CA GLU A 163 5.02 -15.89 -15.06
C GLU A 163 5.98 -14.71 -15.32
N TYR A 164 6.96 -14.88 -16.22
CA TYR A 164 7.95 -13.85 -16.52
C TYR A 164 7.43 -12.72 -17.43
N GLY A 165 6.24 -12.87 -18.02
CA GLY A 165 5.55 -11.82 -18.78
C GLY A 165 4.82 -10.76 -17.95
N ALA A 166 4.70 -10.94 -16.62
CA ALA A 166 3.76 -10.17 -15.79
C ALA A 166 4.37 -9.12 -14.83
N ALA A 167 5.68 -8.83 -14.90
CA ALA A 167 6.39 -8.02 -13.90
C ALA A 167 6.35 -6.48 -14.14
N TYR A 168 5.20 -5.93 -14.55
CA TYR A 168 5.05 -4.48 -14.83
C TYR A 168 5.42 -3.56 -13.65
N PHE A 169 4.98 -3.88 -12.43
CA PHE A 169 5.13 -3.03 -11.24
C PHE A 169 6.58 -2.79 -10.80
N SER A 170 7.52 -3.61 -11.29
CA SER A 170 8.93 -3.38 -11.03
C SER A 170 9.47 -2.19 -11.86
N ALA A 171 8.85 -1.88 -13.00
CA ALA A 171 9.15 -0.68 -13.79
C ALA A 171 8.67 0.61 -13.09
N GLU A 172 7.45 0.61 -12.52
CA GLU A 172 6.95 1.74 -11.74
C GLU A 172 7.84 2.05 -10.53
N ARG A 173 8.27 1.00 -9.80
CA ARG A 173 9.21 1.14 -8.67
C ARG A 173 10.52 1.78 -9.11
N LEU A 174 11.03 1.38 -10.26
CA LEU A 174 12.25 1.93 -10.80
C LEU A 174 12.07 3.41 -11.13
N VAL A 175 11.06 3.76 -11.94
CA VAL A 175 10.79 5.16 -12.32
C VAL A 175 10.59 6.05 -11.09
N ARG A 176 9.81 5.59 -10.10
CA ARG A 176 9.60 6.32 -8.85
C ARG A 176 10.91 6.60 -8.11
N THR A 177 11.76 5.58 -7.98
CA THR A 177 13.06 5.69 -7.30
C THR A 177 14.00 6.64 -8.03
N LEU A 178 14.07 6.49 -9.35
CA LEU A 178 14.92 7.29 -10.24
C LEU A 178 14.52 8.77 -10.21
N TYR A 179 13.24 9.03 -10.44
CA TYR A 179 12.71 10.38 -10.49
C TYR A 179 12.88 11.07 -9.13
N ASN A 180 12.56 10.41 -8.02
CA ASN A 180 12.72 10.98 -6.67
C ASN A 180 14.19 11.36 -6.38
N SER A 181 15.15 10.52 -6.79
CA SER A 181 16.58 10.81 -6.63
C SER A 181 17.02 12.03 -7.46
N GLY A 182 16.69 12.04 -8.76
CA GLY A 182 17.03 13.16 -9.65
C GLY A 182 16.36 14.47 -9.24
N ALA A 183 15.08 14.42 -8.88
CA ALA A 183 14.31 15.58 -8.42
C ALA A 183 14.92 16.22 -7.17
N ASN A 184 15.36 15.41 -6.19
CA ASN A 184 15.99 15.95 -4.98
C ASN A 184 17.41 16.47 -5.21
N ARG A 185 18.16 15.89 -6.16
CA ARG A 185 19.45 16.44 -6.62
C ARG A 185 19.29 17.79 -7.30
N ALA A 186 18.30 17.93 -8.20
CA ALA A 186 17.96 19.19 -8.85
C ALA A 186 17.50 20.23 -7.81
N GLN A 187 16.65 19.82 -6.86
CA GLN A 187 16.21 20.68 -5.79
C GLN A 187 17.38 21.18 -4.94
N LEU A 188 18.33 20.32 -4.57
CA LEU A 188 19.54 20.73 -3.83
C LEU A 188 20.34 21.79 -4.59
N GLU A 189 20.51 21.60 -5.90
CA GLU A 189 21.20 22.56 -6.76
C GLU A 189 20.46 23.90 -6.82
N ALA A 190 19.13 23.86 -6.95
CA ALA A 190 18.30 25.06 -6.99
C ALA A 190 18.37 25.84 -5.66
N LEU A 191 18.45 25.14 -4.52
CA LEU A 191 18.62 25.79 -3.22
C LEU A 191 20.00 26.44 -3.08
N ARG A 192 21.06 25.77 -3.55
CA ARG A 192 22.42 26.35 -3.57
C ARG A 192 22.45 27.62 -4.41
N ALA A 193 21.88 27.54 -5.62
CA ALA A 193 21.77 28.66 -6.53
C ALA A 193 21.02 29.86 -5.93
N ALA A 194 19.97 29.59 -5.16
CA ALA A 194 19.15 30.60 -4.50
C ALA A 194 19.78 31.14 -3.19
N GLY A 195 20.98 30.70 -2.81
CA GLY A 195 21.71 31.23 -1.66
C GLY A 195 21.27 30.67 -0.30
N TYR A 196 20.52 29.57 -0.28
CA TYR A 196 20.16 28.93 1.00
C TYR A 196 21.40 28.38 1.70
N THR A 197 21.54 28.68 3.01
CA THR A 197 22.70 28.23 3.80
C THR A 197 22.49 26.85 4.40
N HIS A 198 21.24 26.44 4.60
CA HIS A 198 20.86 25.16 5.19
C HIS A 198 19.81 24.45 4.35
N LYS A 199 19.75 23.13 4.52
CA LYS A 199 18.72 22.27 3.94
C LYS A 199 18.04 21.45 5.03
N ARG A 200 16.74 21.24 4.87
CA ARG A 200 15.90 20.48 5.80
C ARG A 200 15.23 19.32 5.08
N TRP A 201 15.29 18.15 5.69
CA TRP A 201 14.65 16.93 5.20
C TRP A 201 13.17 16.94 5.52
N LEU A 202 12.32 16.76 4.51
CA LEU A 202 10.87 16.60 4.67
C LEU A 202 10.49 15.20 4.23
N THR A 203 9.82 14.46 5.10
CA THR A 203 9.25 13.16 4.74
C THR A 203 7.93 13.34 4.02
N ALA A 204 7.47 12.28 3.36
CA ALA A 204 6.10 12.23 2.83
C ALA A 204 5.02 12.35 3.93
N ARG A 205 5.40 12.18 5.21
CA ARG A 205 4.54 12.13 6.41
C ARG A 205 3.42 11.11 6.42
N ASP A 206 3.31 10.29 5.38
CA ASP A 206 2.39 9.16 5.38
C ASP A 206 3.01 7.88 5.98
N ASN A 207 2.21 6.84 6.04
CA ASN A 207 2.52 5.54 6.62
C ASN A 207 3.55 4.69 5.84
N ARG A 208 3.86 5.00 4.58
CA ARG A 208 4.91 4.32 3.80
C ARG A 208 6.28 4.98 3.98
N VAL A 209 6.39 6.07 4.77
CA VAL A 209 7.69 6.57 5.24
C VAL A 209 8.31 5.49 6.13
N ARG A 210 9.52 5.04 5.78
CA ARG A 210 10.17 3.92 6.46
C ARG A 210 10.44 4.22 7.93
N VAL A 211 10.24 3.20 8.75
CA VAL A 211 10.44 3.19 10.20
C VAL A 211 11.26 1.96 10.54
N ALA A 212 12.22 2.11 11.47
CA ALA A 212 12.97 0.96 11.97
C ALA A 212 12.00 -0.02 12.64
N LYS A 213 12.04 -1.29 12.22
CA LYS A 213 11.22 -2.38 12.75
C LYS A 213 11.97 -3.70 12.63
N LYS A 214 11.45 -4.78 13.24
CA LYS A 214 12.06 -6.11 13.18
C LYS A 214 12.31 -6.49 11.71
N GLY A 215 13.59 -6.60 11.31
CA GLY A 215 14.03 -6.89 9.94
C GLY A 215 14.43 -5.68 9.06
N SER A 216 14.21 -4.43 9.48
CA SER A 216 14.66 -3.23 8.77
C SER A 216 15.20 -2.18 9.72
N ARG A 217 16.48 -1.81 9.54
CA ARG A 217 17.15 -0.76 10.34
C ARG A 217 16.88 0.67 9.83
N PHE A 218 16.23 0.83 8.69
CA PHE A 218 16.09 2.13 8.01
C PHE A 218 14.89 2.91 8.54
N ASP A 219 15.12 4.13 9.02
CA ASP A 219 14.10 4.99 9.62
C ASP A 219 14.21 6.43 9.08
N HIS A 220 13.30 6.79 8.18
CA HIS A 220 13.21 8.16 7.66
C HIS A 220 12.22 9.00 8.42
N ARG A 221 11.33 8.40 9.21
CA ARG A 221 10.39 9.17 10.04
C ARG A 221 11.14 10.07 11.01
N ARG A 222 12.25 9.58 11.56
CA ARG A 222 13.17 10.36 12.40
C ARG A 222 13.96 11.43 11.64
N MET A 223 13.95 11.41 10.31
CA MET A 223 14.58 12.44 9.48
C MET A 223 13.66 13.64 9.23
N ASP A 224 12.36 13.57 9.54
CA ASP A 224 11.46 14.70 9.32
C ASP A 224 11.88 15.94 10.12
N GLY A 225 12.12 17.04 9.42
CA GLY A 225 12.55 18.30 10.01
C GLY A 225 14.04 18.40 10.33
N VAL A 226 14.82 17.33 10.16
CA VAL A 226 16.28 17.38 10.36
C VAL A 226 16.88 18.41 9.41
N THR A 227 17.64 19.35 9.96
CA THR A 227 18.25 20.48 9.23
C THR A 227 19.76 20.39 9.36
N VAL A 228 20.47 20.52 8.24
CA VAL A 228 21.94 20.52 8.18
C VAL A 228 22.42 21.66 7.28
N PRO A 229 23.67 22.14 7.41
CA PRO A 229 24.26 23.05 6.44
C PRO A 229 24.15 22.49 5.01
N ILE A 230 23.93 23.35 4.02
CA ILE A 230 23.58 22.92 2.65
C ILE A 230 24.64 21.99 2.03
N GLU A 231 25.91 22.18 2.38
CA GLU A 231 27.05 21.38 1.92
C GLU A 231 27.33 20.13 2.75
N GLN A 232 26.68 19.97 3.90
CA GLN A 232 26.88 18.79 4.75
C GLN A 232 25.89 17.67 4.42
N PRO A 233 26.28 16.39 4.56
CA PRO A 233 25.34 15.29 4.37
C PRO A 233 24.40 15.16 5.57
N PHE A 234 23.20 14.67 5.32
CA PHE A 234 22.36 14.07 6.35
C PHE A 234 22.95 12.74 6.80
N VAL A 235 22.77 12.41 8.09
CA VAL A 235 23.10 11.11 8.65
C VAL A 235 21.82 10.45 9.15
N THR A 236 21.44 9.31 8.57
CA THR A 236 20.24 8.57 8.97
C THR A 236 20.46 7.82 10.28
N PRO A 237 19.39 7.40 10.99
CA PRO A 237 19.52 6.54 12.18
C PRO A 237 20.25 5.22 11.91
N ALA A 238 20.29 4.75 10.66
CA ALA A 238 21.05 3.56 10.27
C ALA A 238 22.54 3.85 9.98
N GLY A 239 22.99 5.10 10.15
CA GLY A 239 24.36 5.57 9.91
C GLY A 239 24.66 5.91 8.44
N SER A 240 23.66 5.92 7.55
CA SER A 240 23.90 6.21 6.13
C SER A 240 24.04 7.71 5.90
N ARG A 241 24.98 8.10 5.05
CA ARG A 241 25.22 9.51 4.67
C ARG A 241 24.54 9.80 3.33
N LEU A 242 23.75 10.87 3.26
CA LEU A 242 23.03 11.28 2.05
C LEU A 242 23.06 12.80 1.90
N MET A 243 23.42 13.31 0.72
CA MET A 243 23.36 14.76 0.45
C MET A 243 21.93 15.26 0.30
N TYR A 244 21.01 14.39 -0.12
CA TYR A 244 19.59 14.65 -0.30
C TYR A 244 18.81 13.33 -0.24
N PRO A 245 17.48 13.34 -0.06
CA PRO A 245 16.71 12.10 -0.04
C PRO A 245 16.78 11.33 -1.36
N GLY A 246 17.10 10.05 -1.28
CA GLY A 246 17.33 9.21 -2.47
C GLY A 246 18.73 9.37 -3.08
N ASP A 247 19.64 10.10 -2.43
CA ASP A 247 21.04 10.18 -2.84
C ASP A 247 21.78 8.85 -2.63
N ARG A 248 22.65 8.51 -3.58
CA ARG A 248 23.55 7.35 -3.54
C ARG A 248 25.02 7.73 -3.67
N SER A 249 25.36 9.00 -3.85
CA SER A 249 26.74 9.43 -4.13
C SER A 249 27.70 9.14 -2.97
N LEU A 250 27.17 8.93 -1.76
CA LEU A 250 27.92 8.59 -0.55
C LEU A 250 27.75 7.11 -0.13
N GLY A 251 27.26 6.25 -1.01
CA GLY A 251 27.18 4.80 -0.77
C GLY A 251 25.97 4.34 0.06
N ALA A 252 24.88 5.11 0.08
CA ALA A 252 23.66 4.72 0.78
C ALA A 252 23.07 3.42 0.19
N PRO A 253 22.72 2.42 1.03
CA PRO A 253 22.22 1.13 0.56
C PRO A 253 20.81 1.23 -0.04
N ALA A 254 20.40 0.22 -0.80
CA ALA A 254 19.08 0.18 -1.46
C ALA A 254 17.89 0.47 -0.51
N GLY A 255 17.95 0.01 0.74
CA GLY A 255 16.92 0.27 1.74
C GLY A 255 16.79 1.73 2.18
N GLU A 256 17.78 2.58 1.91
CA GLU A 256 17.76 4.03 2.13
C GLU A 256 17.27 4.84 0.92
N VAL A 257 17.08 4.21 -0.24
CA VAL A 257 16.89 4.97 -1.50
C VAL A 257 15.72 4.47 -2.33
N VAL A 258 15.50 3.15 -2.40
CA VAL A 258 14.40 2.56 -3.18
C VAL A 258 13.05 2.94 -2.56
N ASN A 259 12.11 3.37 -3.41
CA ASN A 259 10.79 3.88 -2.99
C ASN A 259 10.88 5.00 -1.93
N CYS A 260 11.99 5.73 -1.89
CA CYS A 260 12.05 6.98 -1.13
C CYS A 260 11.01 7.95 -1.71
N ARG A 261 10.35 8.69 -0.82
CA ARG A 261 9.30 9.67 -1.13
C ARG A 261 9.51 10.98 -0.35
N CYS A 262 10.68 11.07 0.28
CA CYS A 262 11.09 12.23 1.03
C CYS A 262 11.64 13.27 0.05
N THR A 263 11.54 14.53 0.43
CA THR A 263 12.10 15.67 -0.30
C THR A 263 12.84 16.61 0.64
N LEU A 264 13.34 17.73 0.12
CA LEU A 264 14.07 18.71 0.89
C LEU A 264 13.59 20.14 0.62
N VAL A 265 13.84 21.01 1.60
CA VAL A 265 13.62 22.46 1.53
C VAL A 265 14.85 23.23 1.96
N GLY A 266 15.00 24.44 1.45
CA GLY A 266 16.02 25.38 1.92
C GLY A 266 15.57 26.07 3.19
N VAL A 267 16.55 26.39 4.04
CA VAL A 267 16.37 27.19 5.25
C VAL A 267 17.45 28.28 5.24
N MET A 268 17.03 29.53 5.45
CA MET A 268 17.92 30.65 5.74
C MET A 268 18.03 30.75 7.26
N GLN A 269 19.23 30.85 7.82
CA GLN A 269 19.39 31.28 9.21
C GLN A 269 19.37 32.80 9.22
N GLU A 270 18.46 33.39 10.00
CA GLU A 270 18.51 34.81 10.29
C GLU A 270 19.73 35.10 11.16
N ASN A 271 20.49 36.14 10.82
CA ASN A 271 21.41 36.77 11.75
C ASN A 271 20.57 37.41 12.87
N GLU A 272 20.98 37.30 14.13
CA GLU A 272 20.32 37.80 15.35
C GLU A 272 20.14 39.34 15.44
N SER A 273 19.96 40.05 14.33
CA SER A 273 19.87 41.52 14.29
C SER A 273 18.89 42.03 13.25
N ALA A 274 17.65 41.51 13.27
CA ALA A 274 16.52 42.14 12.59
C ALA A 274 15.17 41.76 13.22
N SER A 275 15.03 41.93 14.54
CA SER A 275 13.72 41.91 15.18
C SER A 275 12.97 43.22 14.90
N ALA A 276 12.24 43.29 13.80
CA ALA A 276 11.02 44.11 13.67
C ALA A 276 10.34 43.93 12.31
N SER A 277 9.04 43.67 12.36
CA SER A 277 8.06 43.72 11.27
C SER A 277 8.09 42.58 10.25
N ARG A 278 7.26 41.56 10.51
CA ARG A 278 6.37 40.94 9.51
C ARG A 278 5.27 40.16 10.23
N ASP A 279 4.19 40.88 10.53
CA ASP A 279 2.90 40.29 10.84
C ASP A 279 2.30 39.63 9.58
N SER A 280 1.61 38.50 9.82
CA SER A 280 0.83 37.65 8.88
C SER A 280 1.65 36.94 7.80
N PHE A 281 1.71 35.60 7.71
CA PHE A 281 0.64 34.61 7.77
C PHE A 281 1.14 33.32 8.46
N ASP A 282 0.83 33.17 9.74
CA ASP A 282 0.78 31.86 10.39
C ASP A 282 -0.38 31.93 11.39
N VAL A 283 -1.58 31.65 10.90
CA VAL A 283 -2.64 31.19 11.81
C VAL A 283 -2.22 29.79 12.22
N PRO A 284 -1.95 29.52 13.52
CA PRO A 284 -1.66 28.17 13.94
C PRO A 284 -2.84 27.29 13.53
N ALA A 285 -2.58 26.29 12.69
CA ALA A 285 -3.52 25.20 12.49
C ALA A 285 -3.84 24.65 13.88
N PRO A 286 -5.11 24.63 14.29
CA PRO A 286 -5.48 24.21 15.63
C PRO A 286 -4.94 22.79 15.83
N SER A 287 -4.37 22.55 17.01
CA SER A 287 -3.99 21.22 17.46
C SER A 287 -5.09 20.23 17.09
N ALA A 288 -4.73 19.07 16.51
CA ALA A 288 -5.63 17.93 16.40
C ALA A 288 -5.94 17.42 17.81
N GLN A 289 -6.80 18.15 18.51
CA GLN A 289 -7.69 17.57 19.49
C GLN A 289 -8.57 16.57 18.72
N PRO A 290 -9.04 15.48 19.35
CA PRO A 290 -10.20 14.78 18.82
C PRO A 290 -11.23 15.86 18.54
N ARG A 291 -11.67 16.00 17.28
CA ARG A 291 -12.72 16.97 16.95
C ARG A 291 -13.82 16.73 17.98
N SER A 292 -14.07 17.72 18.85
CA SER A 292 -15.30 17.76 19.63
C SER A 292 -16.42 18.12 18.65
N GLN A 293 -16.64 17.24 17.67
CA GLN A 293 -17.81 17.31 16.84
C GLN A 293 -18.92 16.74 17.71
N THR A 294 -19.84 17.61 18.07
CA THR A 294 -21.15 17.27 18.62
C THR A 294 -22.01 16.69 17.51
N TRP A 295 -21.65 15.51 17.01
CA TRP A 295 -22.56 14.67 16.22
C TRP A 295 -23.36 13.79 17.18
N MET A 296 -24.67 13.73 16.96
CA MET A 296 -25.56 12.92 17.78
C MET A 296 -26.12 11.76 16.95
N PRO A 297 -26.00 10.50 17.43
CA PRO A 297 -26.69 9.38 16.80
C PRO A 297 -28.20 9.62 16.87
N THR A 298 -28.87 9.46 15.73
CA THR A 298 -30.33 9.62 15.62
C THR A 298 -30.98 8.31 15.18
N GLY A 299 -32.14 7.98 15.75
CA GLY A 299 -32.81 6.70 15.53
C GLY A 299 -32.64 5.71 16.69
N SER A 300 -32.93 4.44 16.44
CA SER A 300 -32.87 3.39 17.46
C SER A 300 -31.47 2.78 17.59
N PRO A 301 -31.05 2.36 18.80
CA PRO A 301 -29.77 1.68 19.00
C PRO A 301 -29.72 0.32 18.29
N TRP A 302 -28.52 -0.11 17.91
CA TRP A 302 -28.24 -1.40 17.27
C TRP A 302 -28.87 -2.60 17.97
N ARG A 303 -28.91 -2.56 19.30
CA ARG A 303 -29.48 -3.62 20.13
C ARG A 303 -30.96 -3.93 19.82
N ASN A 304 -31.72 -2.98 19.29
CA ASN A 304 -33.12 -3.20 18.91
C ASN A 304 -33.26 -4.06 17.64
N PHE A 305 -32.22 -4.08 16.81
CA PHE A 305 -32.17 -4.79 15.52
C PHE A 305 -31.52 -6.17 15.63
N LEU A 306 -31.08 -6.57 16.83
CA LEU A 306 -30.54 -7.89 17.10
C LEU A 306 -31.56 -8.72 17.88
N ARG A 307 -31.73 -9.98 17.49
CA ARG A 307 -32.45 -11.00 18.25
C ARG A 307 -31.43 -11.91 18.91
N LEU A 308 -31.05 -11.54 20.12
CA LEU A 308 -30.19 -12.34 20.99
C LEU A 308 -31.03 -13.35 21.78
N PRO A 309 -30.52 -14.57 22.06
CA PRO A 309 -31.17 -15.50 22.96
C PRO A 309 -31.29 -14.92 24.38
N ARG A 310 -32.23 -15.44 25.17
CA ARG A 310 -32.42 -15.00 26.57
C ARG A 310 -31.17 -15.35 27.40
N LYS A 311 -30.69 -14.38 28.18
CA LYS A 311 -29.55 -14.54 29.09
C LYS A 311 -29.77 -15.76 30.00
N GLY A 312 -28.87 -16.75 29.95
CA GLY A 312 -28.93 -17.96 30.78
C GLY A 312 -29.66 -19.17 30.17
N LEU A 313 -30.14 -19.10 28.92
CA LEU A 313 -30.59 -20.29 28.17
C LEU A 313 -29.57 -20.66 27.08
N LEU A 314 -29.37 -21.97 26.87
CA LEU A 314 -28.53 -22.58 25.83
C LEU A 314 -28.79 -21.93 24.45
N GLY A 315 -27.86 -21.09 23.98
CA GLY A 315 -27.99 -20.45 22.67
C GLY A 315 -26.76 -19.64 22.23
N LEU A 316 -26.15 -18.88 23.14
CA LEU A 316 -24.85 -18.22 22.96
C LEU A 316 -24.01 -18.42 24.22
N ASP A 317 -22.72 -18.67 24.05
CA ASP A 317 -21.72 -18.48 25.10
C ASP A 317 -21.87 -17.07 25.72
N TYR A 318 -21.75 -16.98 27.04
CA TYR A 318 -21.88 -15.72 27.77
C TYR A 318 -20.88 -14.65 27.27
N GLU A 319 -19.66 -15.05 26.94
CA GLU A 319 -18.64 -14.12 26.43
C GLU A 319 -19.00 -13.62 25.02
N VAL A 320 -19.54 -14.49 24.16
CA VAL A 320 -20.03 -14.11 22.83
C VAL A 320 -21.21 -13.15 22.95
N PHE A 321 -22.17 -13.43 23.83
CA PHE A 321 -23.31 -12.55 24.09
C PHE A 321 -22.84 -11.15 24.52
N LYS A 322 -21.90 -11.08 25.48
CA LYS A 322 -21.34 -9.83 25.98
C LYS A 322 -20.61 -9.05 24.89
N LEU A 323 -19.85 -9.74 24.03
CA LEU A 323 -19.11 -9.13 22.94
C LEU A 323 -20.05 -8.51 21.88
N VAL A 324 -21.17 -9.17 21.58
CA VAL A 324 -22.18 -8.66 20.64
C VAL A 324 -22.93 -7.46 21.23
N GLU A 325 -23.34 -7.52 22.50
CA GLU A 325 -23.92 -6.36 23.22
C GLU A 325 -22.96 -5.17 23.22
N GLU A 326 -21.68 -5.43 23.45
CA GLU A 326 -20.63 -4.40 23.46
C GLU A 326 -20.43 -3.78 22.07
N ALA A 327 -20.33 -4.59 21.01
CA ALA A 327 -20.24 -4.08 19.63
C ALA A 327 -21.47 -3.24 19.25
N ALA A 328 -22.68 -3.70 19.61
CA ALA A 328 -23.92 -2.95 19.40
C ALA A 328 -23.92 -1.62 20.17
N ALA A 329 -23.48 -1.61 21.42
CA ALA A 329 -23.37 -0.39 22.21
C ALA A 329 -22.35 0.60 21.62
N ILE A 330 -21.19 0.11 21.15
CA ILE A 330 -20.17 0.95 20.51
C ILE A 330 -20.72 1.58 19.22
N ALA A 331 -21.32 0.80 18.34
CA ALA A 331 -21.87 1.30 17.09
C ALA A 331 -23.03 2.28 17.33
N SER A 332 -23.87 2.04 18.34
CA SER A 332 -24.98 2.93 18.72
C SER A 332 -24.52 4.30 19.25
N ARG A 333 -23.30 4.41 19.77
CA ARG A 333 -22.71 5.72 20.12
C ARG A 333 -22.29 6.52 18.90
N VAL A 334 -22.00 5.83 17.79
CA VAL A 334 -21.62 6.45 16.54
C VAL A 334 -22.86 6.88 15.77
N HIS A 335 -23.77 5.97 15.43
CA HIS A 335 -24.99 6.27 14.69
C HIS A 335 -26.19 5.43 15.17
N GLY A 336 -27.41 5.91 14.94
CA GLY A 336 -28.63 5.12 15.15
C GLY A 336 -29.06 4.37 13.90
N LEU A 337 -30.16 3.63 13.99
CA LEU A 337 -30.73 2.84 12.89
C LEU A 337 -32.24 3.05 12.81
N GLN A 338 -32.78 2.98 11.60
CA GLN A 338 -34.22 3.01 11.30
C GLN A 338 -34.52 2.13 10.08
N GLY A 339 -35.70 1.53 10.04
CA GLY A 339 -36.18 0.78 8.86
C GLY A 339 -35.50 -0.56 8.58
N LEU A 340 -34.66 -1.07 9.49
CA LEU A 340 -34.01 -2.37 9.34
C LEU A 340 -34.81 -3.51 10.02
N PRO A 341 -34.82 -4.73 9.45
CA PRO A 341 -35.39 -5.90 10.11
C PRO A 341 -34.54 -6.35 11.30
N ARG A 342 -35.14 -7.10 12.24
CA ARG A 342 -34.41 -7.72 13.35
C ARG A 342 -33.74 -9.01 12.88
N VAL A 343 -32.43 -9.14 13.09
CA VAL A 343 -31.65 -10.32 12.70
C VAL A 343 -31.31 -11.22 13.90
N PRO A 344 -31.48 -12.55 13.80
CA PRO A 344 -31.02 -13.48 14.83
C PRO A 344 -29.50 -13.51 14.94
N VAL A 345 -28.97 -13.49 16.16
CA VAL A 345 -27.53 -13.76 16.41
C VAL A 345 -27.40 -15.14 17.04
N VAL A 346 -26.58 -16.00 16.44
CA VAL A 346 -26.44 -17.41 16.81
C VAL A 346 -24.98 -17.80 16.89
N GLN A 347 -24.65 -18.73 17.78
CA GLN A 347 -23.32 -19.33 17.83
C GLN A 347 -23.27 -20.44 16.80
N ARG A 348 -22.22 -20.46 15.98
CA ARG A 348 -22.00 -21.52 15.00
C ARG A 348 -20.53 -21.83 14.88
N LEU A 349 -20.25 -23.10 14.59
CA LEU A 349 -18.96 -23.49 14.06
C LEU A 349 -18.88 -22.99 12.61
N LEU A 350 -17.93 -22.10 12.35
CA LEU A 350 -17.65 -21.55 11.03
C LEU A 350 -16.42 -22.25 10.42
N ASP A 351 -16.15 -21.94 9.15
CA ASP A 351 -14.94 -22.43 8.47
C ASP A 351 -13.68 -21.91 9.22
N ALA A 352 -12.55 -22.63 9.11
CA ALA A 352 -11.40 -22.49 10.02
C ALA A 352 -10.85 -21.06 10.22
N ASP A 353 -11.08 -20.17 9.25
CA ASP A 353 -10.57 -18.79 9.21
C ASP A 353 -11.65 -17.71 9.43
N GLU A 354 -12.92 -18.09 9.59
CA GLU A 354 -14.01 -17.15 9.79
C GLU A 354 -14.38 -16.98 11.27
N LEU A 355 -14.45 -15.71 11.70
CA LEU A 355 -14.79 -15.36 13.08
C LEU A 355 -16.28 -15.05 13.24
N ALA A 356 -16.89 -14.47 12.22
CA ALA A 356 -18.30 -14.14 12.17
C ALA A 356 -18.77 -14.17 10.72
N ARG A 357 -20.09 -14.30 10.50
CA ARG A 357 -20.69 -14.27 9.15
C ARG A 357 -22.14 -13.80 9.20
N TYR A 358 -22.47 -12.79 8.40
CA TYR A 358 -23.82 -12.36 8.06
C TYR A 358 -24.35 -13.19 6.90
N THR A 359 -25.51 -13.83 7.09
CA THR A 359 -26.10 -14.73 6.10
C THR A 359 -27.51 -14.26 5.74
N PRO A 360 -27.73 -13.81 4.50
CA PRO A 360 -29.06 -13.72 3.89
C PRO A 360 -29.69 -15.10 3.68
N ASP A 361 -31.02 -15.18 3.75
CA ASP A 361 -31.76 -16.36 3.31
C ASP A 361 -31.68 -16.45 1.77
N PRO A 362 -31.24 -17.57 1.19
CA PRO A 362 -30.98 -17.67 -0.24
C PRO A 362 -32.25 -17.64 -1.11
N LYS A 363 -33.44 -17.84 -0.53
CA LYS A 363 -34.72 -17.86 -1.26
C LYS A 363 -35.40 -16.50 -1.21
N THR A 364 -35.44 -15.89 -0.03
CA THR A 364 -36.17 -14.64 0.22
C THR A 364 -35.27 -13.42 0.13
N GLY A 365 -33.97 -13.60 0.36
CA GLY A 365 -33.01 -12.52 0.56
C GLY A 365 -33.16 -11.81 1.90
N ASP A 366 -34.08 -12.22 2.76
CA ASP A 366 -34.23 -11.60 4.09
C ASP A 366 -33.05 -12.00 5.00
N PRO A 367 -32.70 -11.21 6.04
CA PRO A 367 -31.58 -11.55 6.92
C PRO A 367 -31.86 -12.81 7.75
N ALA A 368 -31.17 -13.92 7.44
CA ALA A 368 -31.39 -15.19 8.13
C ALA A 368 -30.76 -15.19 9.53
N TYR A 369 -29.46 -14.85 9.64
CA TYR A 369 -28.75 -14.73 10.91
C TYR A 369 -27.38 -14.03 10.79
N ILE A 370 -26.83 -13.61 11.93
CA ILE A 370 -25.39 -13.33 12.14
C ILE A 370 -24.83 -14.49 12.98
N GLY A 371 -23.91 -15.26 12.39
CA GLY A 371 -23.24 -16.39 13.02
C GLY A 371 -21.94 -15.94 13.67
N ILE A 372 -21.70 -16.33 14.91
CA ILE A 372 -20.48 -16.00 15.66
C ILE A 372 -19.75 -17.28 16.10
N GLU A 373 -18.46 -17.35 15.82
CA GLU A 373 -17.58 -18.43 16.29
C GLU A 373 -17.17 -18.20 17.75
N SER A 374 -17.14 -19.24 18.57
CA SER A 374 -16.78 -19.08 19.99
C SER A 374 -15.26 -19.03 20.20
N GLY A 375 -14.83 -18.30 21.24
CA GLY A 375 -13.44 -18.27 21.70
C GLY A 375 -12.43 -17.52 20.81
N LYS A 376 -12.77 -17.23 19.54
CA LYS A 376 -11.86 -16.53 18.59
C LYS A 376 -12.37 -15.16 18.12
N THR A 377 -13.66 -14.88 18.28
CA THR A 377 -14.30 -13.67 17.73
C THR A 377 -13.76 -12.38 18.33
N THR A 378 -13.76 -11.30 17.53
CA THR A 378 -13.35 -9.96 17.96
C THR A 378 -14.47 -8.94 17.71
N LEU A 379 -14.45 -7.82 18.46
CA LEU A 379 -15.38 -6.70 18.22
C LEU A 379 -15.34 -6.22 16.77
N LEU A 380 -14.16 -6.20 16.14
CA LEU A 380 -14.02 -5.76 14.75
C LEU A 380 -14.70 -6.71 13.75
N ALA A 381 -14.70 -8.02 14.02
CA ALA A 381 -15.40 -9.00 13.19
C ALA A 381 -16.92 -8.83 13.28
N ILE A 382 -17.46 -8.64 14.49
CA ILE A 382 -18.91 -8.38 14.66
C ILE A 382 -19.33 -7.08 13.94
N LEU A 383 -18.50 -6.03 14.03
CA LEU A 383 -18.75 -4.77 13.35
C LEU A 383 -18.68 -4.89 11.82
N GLU A 384 -17.88 -5.81 11.28
CA GLU A 384 -17.88 -6.12 9.85
C GLU A 384 -19.23 -6.70 9.41
N GLU A 385 -19.76 -7.66 10.16
CA GLU A 385 -21.09 -8.24 9.87
C GLU A 385 -22.23 -7.22 9.97
N PHE A 386 -22.12 -6.26 10.89
CA PHE A 386 -23.04 -5.13 10.95
C PHE A 386 -22.96 -4.29 9.67
N GLY A 387 -21.76 -4.11 9.12
CA GLY A 387 -21.54 -3.47 7.83
C GLY A 387 -22.21 -4.21 6.68
N HIS A 388 -22.06 -5.53 6.60
CA HIS A 388 -22.75 -6.37 5.61
C HIS A 388 -24.28 -6.27 5.73
N MET A 389 -24.81 -6.26 6.95
CA MET A 389 -26.25 -6.09 7.19
C MET A 389 -26.74 -4.72 6.71
N ILE A 390 -26.04 -3.63 7.02
CA ILE A 390 -26.40 -2.28 6.56
C ILE A 390 -26.40 -2.25 5.03
N ASP A 391 -25.33 -2.72 4.40
CA ASP A 391 -25.17 -2.68 2.95
C ASP A 391 -26.31 -3.39 2.22
N HIS A 392 -26.75 -4.52 2.78
CA HIS A 392 -27.75 -5.40 2.21
C HIS A 392 -29.21 -4.96 2.43
N GLN A 393 -29.48 -4.14 3.46
CA GLN A 393 -30.85 -3.89 3.93
C GLN A 393 -31.22 -2.41 4.08
N ALA A 394 -30.25 -1.52 4.32
CA ALA A 394 -30.53 -0.13 4.69
C ALA A 394 -30.99 0.75 3.52
N PHE A 395 -30.54 0.42 2.31
CA PHE A 395 -30.75 1.24 1.12
C PHE A 395 -31.72 0.60 0.14
N TYR A 396 -31.57 -0.71 -0.06
CA TYR A 396 -32.40 -1.53 -0.93
C TYR A 396 -32.72 -2.80 -0.17
N LYS A 397 -33.99 -3.19 -0.13
CA LYS A 397 -34.37 -4.44 0.52
C LYS A 397 -33.73 -5.61 -0.25
N ASN A 398 -33.00 -6.47 0.46
CA ASN A 398 -32.42 -7.72 -0.04
C ASN A 398 -31.43 -7.52 -1.21
N GLN A 399 -30.73 -6.37 -1.23
CA GLN A 399 -29.74 -6.04 -2.25
C GLN A 399 -28.60 -5.22 -1.66
N TYR A 400 -27.36 -5.57 -2.00
CA TYR A 400 -26.18 -4.82 -1.58
C TYR A 400 -26.07 -3.48 -2.32
N ALA A 401 -26.10 -2.38 -1.57
CA ALA A 401 -25.98 -1.04 -2.12
C ALA A 401 -24.59 -0.77 -2.71
N SER A 402 -23.55 -1.36 -2.12
CA SER A 402 -22.17 -1.32 -2.60
C SER A 402 -22.03 -1.92 -4.00
N LEU A 403 -22.78 -2.99 -4.30
CA LEU A 403 -22.79 -3.61 -5.63
C LEU A 403 -23.36 -2.65 -6.67
N LYS A 404 -24.48 -1.97 -6.37
CA LYS A 404 -25.02 -0.91 -7.25
C LYS A 404 -24.05 0.27 -7.40
N ALA A 405 -23.40 0.67 -6.31
CA ALA A 405 -22.39 1.72 -6.34
C ALA A 405 -21.20 1.36 -7.23
N SER A 406 -20.84 0.07 -7.32
CA SER A 406 -19.80 -0.41 -8.23
C SER A 406 -20.13 -0.22 -9.70
N MET A 407 -21.40 -0.07 -10.03
CA MET A 407 -21.92 0.24 -11.37
C MET A 407 -22.18 1.76 -11.55
N GLY A 408 -21.82 2.58 -10.56
CA GLY A 408 -22.02 4.03 -10.59
C GLY A 408 -23.40 4.48 -10.09
N GLU A 409 -24.18 3.60 -9.48
CA GLU A 409 -25.57 3.86 -9.12
C GLU A 409 -25.80 3.93 -7.60
N GLY A 410 -26.84 4.67 -7.20
CA GLY A 410 -27.36 4.64 -5.84
C GLY A 410 -26.60 5.49 -4.81
N PRO A 411 -27.03 5.41 -3.53
CA PRO A 411 -26.59 6.33 -2.48
C PRO A 411 -25.13 6.19 -2.07
N LEU A 412 -24.49 5.07 -2.42
CA LEU A 412 -23.09 4.77 -2.16
C LEU A 412 -22.16 5.07 -3.36
N ALA A 413 -22.66 5.59 -4.48
CA ALA A 413 -21.84 5.81 -5.69
C ALA A 413 -20.62 6.74 -5.45
N ARG A 414 -20.79 7.81 -4.66
CA ARG A 414 -19.66 8.70 -4.29
C ARG A 414 -18.66 8.02 -3.37
N TRP A 415 -19.15 7.30 -2.36
CA TRP A 415 -18.30 6.44 -1.50
C TRP A 415 -17.49 5.46 -2.35
N TRP A 416 -18.11 4.79 -3.33
CA TRP A 416 -17.41 3.89 -4.22
C TRP A 416 -16.34 4.61 -5.04
N SER A 417 -16.65 5.76 -5.64
CA SER A 417 -15.68 6.54 -6.41
C SER A 417 -14.43 6.88 -5.60
N VAL A 418 -14.61 7.28 -4.33
CA VAL A 418 -13.50 7.61 -3.41
C VAL A 418 -12.73 6.36 -2.99
N ILE A 419 -13.41 5.35 -2.45
CA ILE A 419 -12.75 4.18 -1.87
C ILE A 419 -12.02 3.35 -2.93
N ASN A 420 -12.55 3.35 -4.16
CA ASN A 420 -12.01 2.61 -5.28
C ASN A 420 -10.67 3.17 -5.79
N GLN A 421 -10.35 4.42 -5.46
CA GLN A 421 -9.10 5.10 -5.84
C GLN A 421 -8.01 4.94 -4.78
N THR A 422 -8.31 4.34 -3.62
CA THR A 422 -7.32 4.23 -2.54
C THR A 422 -6.23 3.22 -2.87
N THR A 423 -5.05 3.43 -2.31
CA THR A 423 -3.90 2.53 -2.47
C THR A 423 -4.27 1.13 -1.97
N ALA A 424 -5.03 1.01 -0.87
CA ALA A 424 -5.50 -0.29 -0.39
C ALA A 424 -6.24 -1.12 -1.46
N ILE A 425 -7.15 -0.51 -2.21
CA ILE A 425 -7.90 -1.20 -3.27
C ILE A 425 -7.03 -1.42 -4.51
N GLN A 426 -6.18 -0.45 -4.87
CA GLN A 426 -5.26 -0.58 -6.00
C GLN A 426 -4.19 -1.68 -5.76
N ASP A 427 -3.72 -1.82 -4.52
CA ASP A 427 -2.79 -2.88 -4.10
C ASP A 427 -3.46 -4.25 -4.20
N LEU A 428 -4.69 -4.40 -3.70
CA LEU A 428 -5.44 -5.66 -3.84
C LEU A 428 -5.69 -6.02 -5.31
N ARG A 429 -6.01 -5.04 -6.17
CA ARG A 429 -6.14 -5.29 -7.63
C ARG A 429 -4.84 -5.70 -8.28
N SER A 430 -3.73 -5.18 -7.78
CA SER A 430 -2.39 -5.55 -8.22
C SER A 430 -2.07 -6.98 -7.78
N LEU A 431 -2.37 -7.33 -6.53
CA LEU A 431 -2.24 -8.68 -5.99
C LEU A 431 -3.11 -9.70 -6.72
N ARG A 432 -4.34 -9.35 -7.13
CA ARG A 432 -5.23 -10.26 -7.90
C ARG A 432 -4.58 -10.75 -9.20
N ARG A 433 -3.68 -9.94 -9.75
CA ARG A 433 -2.92 -10.18 -10.99
C ARG A 433 -1.52 -10.72 -10.71
N ALA A 434 -1.05 -10.66 -9.47
CA ALA A 434 0.24 -11.19 -9.05
C ALA A 434 0.12 -12.67 -8.66
N PHE A 435 1.16 -13.44 -8.96
CA PHE A 435 1.30 -14.82 -8.47
C PHE A 435 1.93 -14.87 -7.09
N TYR A 436 2.76 -13.87 -6.77
CA TYR A 436 3.53 -13.78 -5.55
C TYR A 436 3.55 -12.36 -5.02
N THR A 437 3.66 -12.27 -3.71
CA THR A 437 4.05 -11.05 -3.01
C THR A 437 5.32 -11.30 -2.22
N TYR A 438 5.95 -10.23 -1.76
CA TYR A 438 7.17 -10.29 -0.97
C TYR A 438 6.90 -9.76 0.43
N ASP A 439 7.31 -10.51 1.45
CA ASP A 439 7.38 -10.05 2.83
C ASP A 439 8.83 -10.12 3.35
N VAL A 440 9.02 -9.97 4.67
CA VAL A 440 10.34 -10.02 5.32
C VAL A 440 10.97 -11.42 5.31
N GLU A 441 10.19 -12.47 5.06
CA GLU A 441 10.63 -13.87 4.99
C GLU A 441 10.86 -14.34 3.55
N GLY A 442 10.40 -13.55 2.57
CA GLY A 442 10.71 -13.72 1.15
C GLY A 442 9.46 -13.72 0.28
N GLN A 443 9.51 -14.50 -0.80
CA GLN A 443 8.43 -14.60 -1.77
C GLN A 443 7.35 -15.58 -1.26
N LYS A 444 6.09 -15.15 -1.19
CA LYS A 444 4.94 -15.96 -0.79
C LYS A 444 3.85 -15.94 -1.86
N PRO A 445 3.20 -17.09 -2.15
CA PRO A 445 2.15 -17.17 -3.17
C PRO A 445 0.95 -16.33 -2.76
N VAL A 446 0.35 -15.68 -3.75
CA VAL A 446 -0.90 -14.93 -3.55
C VAL A 446 -2.07 -15.90 -3.67
N ASP A 447 -2.82 -16.06 -2.59
CA ASP A 447 -4.19 -16.58 -2.63
C ASP A 447 -5.09 -15.60 -3.40
N ARG A 448 -5.37 -15.92 -4.66
CA ARG A 448 -6.17 -15.08 -5.56
C ARG A 448 -7.66 -15.17 -5.27
N SER A 449 -8.13 -16.27 -4.70
CA SER A 449 -9.53 -16.44 -4.27
C SER A 449 -9.81 -15.51 -3.10
N PHE A 450 -8.89 -15.46 -2.14
CA PHE A 450 -8.96 -14.52 -1.02
C PHE A 450 -8.87 -13.06 -1.46
N VAL A 451 -7.99 -12.72 -2.42
CA VAL A 451 -7.96 -11.35 -2.98
C VAL A 451 -9.26 -11.01 -3.71
N ALA A 452 -9.83 -11.95 -4.47
CA ALA A 452 -11.10 -11.74 -5.14
C ALA A 452 -12.22 -11.48 -4.13
N TYR A 453 -12.24 -12.22 -3.01
CA TYR A 453 -13.11 -11.97 -1.88
C TYR A 453 -12.93 -10.55 -1.33
N LEU A 454 -11.69 -10.14 -1.02
CA LEU A 454 -11.37 -8.79 -0.52
C LEU A 454 -11.68 -7.66 -1.52
N LEU A 455 -11.92 -7.95 -2.80
CA LEU A 455 -12.29 -6.96 -3.81
C LEU A 455 -13.79 -6.91 -4.10
N ARG A 456 -14.59 -7.75 -3.43
CA ARG A 456 -16.04 -7.69 -3.56
C ARG A 456 -16.57 -6.35 -2.99
N PRO A 457 -17.54 -5.70 -3.64
CA PRO A 457 -18.06 -4.41 -3.17
C PRO A 457 -18.61 -4.44 -1.74
N ASP A 458 -19.29 -5.52 -1.37
CA ASP A 458 -19.88 -5.73 -0.04
C ASP A 458 -18.81 -5.90 1.04
N GLU A 459 -17.74 -6.61 0.73
CA GLU A 459 -16.56 -6.78 1.60
C GLU A 459 -15.77 -5.48 1.77
N ILE A 460 -15.67 -4.67 0.73
CA ILE A 460 -15.07 -3.33 0.80
C ILE A 460 -15.92 -2.43 1.71
N PHE A 461 -17.25 -2.46 1.57
CA PHE A 461 -18.15 -1.68 2.42
C PHE A 461 -18.04 -2.08 3.89
N ALA A 462 -18.17 -3.37 4.20
CA ALA A 462 -18.15 -3.90 5.56
C ALA A 462 -16.84 -3.55 6.30
N ARG A 463 -15.69 -3.71 5.64
CA ARG A 463 -14.38 -3.32 6.21
C ARG A 463 -14.21 -1.81 6.37
N SER A 464 -14.83 -1.01 5.50
CA SER A 464 -14.80 0.45 5.64
C SER A 464 -15.68 0.90 6.81
N TYR A 465 -16.86 0.27 6.96
CA TYR A 465 -17.78 0.52 8.05
C TYR A 465 -17.18 0.16 9.43
N ARG A 466 -16.55 -1.01 9.59
CA ARG A 466 -15.93 -1.38 10.88
C ARG A 466 -14.83 -0.39 11.31
N GLN A 467 -14.09 0.19 10.36
CA GLN A 467 -13.11 1.26 10.65
C GLN A 467 -13.77 2.60 10.91
N PHE A 468 -14.89 2.91 10.26
CA PHE A 468 -15.69 4.10 10.57
C PHE A 468 -16.13 4.08 12.03
N ILE A 469 -16.69 2.95 12.49
CA ILE A 469 -17.07 2.78 13.89
C ILE A 469 -15.85 2.88 14.81
N ALA A 470 -14.72 2.26 14.48
CA ALA A 470 -13.51 2.35 15.28
C ALA A 470 -13.03 3.81 15.46
N VAL A 471 -12.98 4.58 14.36
CA VAL A 471 -12.53 5.98 14.36
C VAL A 471 -13.52 6.88 15.10
N TYR A 472 -14.81 6.78 14.81
CA TYR A 472 -15.82 7.70 15.34
C TYR A 472 -16.24 7.37 16.78
N SER A 473 -16.13 6.12 17.21
CA SER A 473 -16.39 5.76 18.61
C SER A 473 -15.24 6.16 19.55
N GLY A 474 -14.04 6.37 19.01
CA GLY A 474 -12.83 6.56 19.81
C GLY A 474 -12.44 5.38 20.70
N ASP A 475 -13.06 4.20 20.53
CA ASP A 475 -12.76 3.03 21.35
C ASP A 475 -11.31 2.59 21.13
N ARG A 476 -10.49 2.68 22.18
CA ARG A 476 -9.05 2.41 22.11
C ARG A 476 -8.73 0.99 21.64
N ARG A 477 -9.56 -0.01 21.97
CA ARG A 477 -9.33 -1.40 21.56
C ARG A 477 -9.61 -1.56 20.07
N LEU A 478 -10.68 -0.94 19.56
CA LEU A 478 -10.98 -0.94 18.14
C LEU A 478 -9.92 -0.17 17.34
N LEU A 479 -9.49 1.00 17.81
CA LEU A 479 -8.40 1.76 17.19
C LEU A 479 -7.08 0.98 17.20
N GLN A 480 -6.76 0.27 18.29
CA GLN A 480 -5.59 -0.60 18.34
C GLN A 480 -5.74 -1.80 17.40
N ALA A 481 -6.93 -2.40 17.28
CA ALA A 481 -7.19 -3.53 16.39
C ALA A 481 -7.12 -3.11 14.91
N VAL A 482 -7.73 -1.98 14.54
CA VAL A 482 -7.60 -1.33 13.23
C VAL A 482 -6.14 -0.99 12.97
N GLY A 483 -5.48 -0.32 13.91
CA GLY A 483 -4.06 0.01 13.84
C GLY A 483 -3.17 -1.22 13.66
N SER A 484 -3.48 -2.33 14.32
CA SER A 484 -2.76 -3.59 14.15
C SER A 484 -2.99 -4.19 12.75
N ARG A 485 -4.16 -3.99 12.13
CA ARG A 485 -4.46 -4.44 10.77
C ARG A 485 -3.96 -3.47 9.68
N GLN A 486 -3.85 -2.18 9.98
CA GLN A 486 -3.16 -1.17 9.18
C GLN A 486 -1.63 -1.37 9.20
N ASN A 487 -1.09 -1.81 10.34
CA ASN A 487 0.35 -1.97 10.61
C ASN A 487 0.85 -3.42 10.57
N LYS A 488 0.00 -4.39 10.24
CA LYS A 488 0.41 -5.77 9.95
C LYS A 488 0.46 -5.98 8.44
N PRO A 489 1.64 -6.12 7.83
CA PRO A 489 1.79 -6.99 6.65
C PRO A 489 1.67 -8.46 7.09
N GLY A 490 0.65 -8.78 7.88
CA GLY A 490 0.65 -9.91 8.84
C GLY A 490 -0.67 -10.68 8.90
N PHE A 491 -1.42 -10.73 7.81
CA PHE A 491 -1.50 -12.06 7.20
C PHE A 491 -0.14 -12.28 6.53
N GLU A 492 0.38 -13.48 6.51
CA GLU A 492 1.67 -13.85 5.89
C GLU A 492 1.72 -13.56 4.37
N ILE A 493 0.85 -12.70 3.85
CA ILE A 493 0.69 -12.27 2.48
C ILE A 493 0.20 -10.81 2.58
N GLY A 494 0.85 -9.87 1.92
CA GLY A 494 0.64 -8.41 2.03
C GLY A 494 -0.72 -7.87 1.54
N TYR A 495 -1.84 -8.44 1.98
CA TYR A 495 -3.19 -8.00 1.68
C TYR A 495 -3.57 -6.78 2.52
N THR A 496 -3.76 -5.63 1.88
CA THR A 496 -4.23 -4.42 2.55
C THR A 496 -5.72 -4.54 2.85
N VAL A 497 -6.06 -4.99 4.07
CA VAL A 497 -7.45 -5.18 4.52
C VAL A 497 -8.04 -3.99 5.27
N GLN A 498 -7.25 -2.94 5.51
CA GLN A 498 -7.68 -1.74 6.22
C GLN A 498 -7.00 -0.50 5.64
N TRP A 499 -7.74 0.59 5.50
CA TRP A 499 -7.21 1.86 5.02
C TRP A 499 -6.40 2.55 6.09
N THR A 500 -5.40 3.29 5.66
CA THR A 500 -4.62 4.17 6.53
C THR A 500 -5.50 5.30 7.08
N ASP A 501 -5.09 5.94 8.16
CA ASP A 501 -5.87 7.06 8.74
C ASP A 501 -6.10 8.19 7.70
N ASP A 502 -5.09 8.47 6.86
CA ASP A 502 -5.14 9.53 5.83
C ASP A 502 -6.08 9.17 4.67
N GLU A 503 -6.00 7.94 4.14
CA GLU A 503 -6.91 7.47 3.09
C GLU A 503 -8.34 7.34 3.60
N PHE A 504 -8.50 7.01 4.89
CA PHE A 504 -9.79 6.77 5.49
C PHE A 504 -10.56 8.05 5.80
N GLU A 505 -9.91 9.21 5.94
CA GLU A 505 -10.59 10.49 6.17
C GLU A 505 -11.65 10.78 5.09
N ALA A 506 -11.29 10.63 3.81
CA ALA A 506 -12.20 10.86 2.69
C ALA A 506 -13.33 9.80 2.63
N ILE A 507 -13.02 8.54 2.93
CA ILE A 507 -14.00 7.46 2.98
C ILE A 507 -15.01 7.71 4.11
N ALA A 508 -14.53 8.11 5.28
CA ALA A 508 -15.34 8.36 6.45
C ALA A 508 -16.28 9.54 6.24
N LEU A 509 -15.83 10.59 5.56
CA LEU A 509 -16.68 11.73 5.18
C LEU A 509 -17.86 11.29 4.29
N GLU A 510 -17.63 10.40 3.33
CA GLU A 510 -18.70 9.89 2.48
C GLU A 510 -19.68 9.00 3.25
N LEU A 511 -19.19 8.15 4.16
CA LEU A 511 -20.04 7.34 5.05
C LEU A 511 -20.87 8.22 5.99
N GLU A 512 -20.28 9.27 6.55
CA GLU A 512 -20.99 10.25 7.38
C GLU A 512 -22.13 10.91 6.59
N GLN A 513 -21.86 11.40 5.37
CA GLN A 513 -22.89 12.00 4.52
C GLN A 513 -24.02 11.01 4.21
N VAL A 514 -23.69 9.74 3.97
CA VAL A 514 -24.67 8.68 3.74
C VAL A 514 -25.56 8.49 4.97
N PHE A 515 -24.98 8.37 6.16
CA PHE A 515 -25.74 8.18 7.40
C PHE A 515 -26.54 9.42 7.81
N ARG A 516 -26.07 10.63 7.51
CA ARG A 516 -26.86 11.86 7.65
C ARG A 516 -28.10 11.85 6.74
N ARG A 517 -27.96 11.44 5.47
CA ARG A 517 -29.09 11.31 4.54
C ARG A 517 -30.11 10.27 4.98
N LEU A 518 -29.66 9.19 5.64
CA LEU A 518 -30.55 8.19 6.25
C LEU A 518 -31.21 8.68 7.56
N GLY A 519 -30.84 9.86 8.07
CA GLY A 519 -31.32 10.34 9.36
C GLY A 519 -30.78 9.55 10.55
N TRP A 520 -29.61 8.93 10.40
CA TRP A 520 -28.93 8.12 11.43
C TRP A 520 -27.88 8.92 12.22
N LEU A 521 -27.48 10.07 11.67
CA LEU A 521 -26.55 11.04 12.24
C LEU A 521 -27.08 12.46 12.06
N ARG A 522 -26.88 13.33 13.05
CA ARG A 522 -27.08 14.78 12.95
C ARG A 522 -25.91 15.56 13.51
#